data_AF-A0A0C2IZS2-F1
#
_entry.id   AF-A0A0C2IZS2-F1
#
_cell.length_a   1.000
_cell.length_b   1.000
_cell.length_c   1.000
_cell.angle_alpha   90.00
_cell.angle_beta   90.00
_cell.angle_gamma   90.00
#
_symmetry.space_group_name_H-M   'P 1'
#
loop_
_entity.id
_entity.type
_entity.pdbx_description
1 polymer ?
#
loop_
_entity_poly.entity_id
_entity_poly.type
_entity_poly.pdbx_seq_one_letter_code
_entity_poly.pdbx_strand_id
1 'polypeptide(L)'
;MSDEISKIVIGCLKTSFSSTDPPEVTGTKFSSFCPSEETWESYSSRFANFCKARCIRDHQVSLVYLTIQTKEIYTMIKVVASQLSTPKEPDSLSFHEIGEIMKENFDAKNFIIRER
;
A
#
# COMPACT_ATOMS: atom_id res chain seq x y z
N MET A 1 2.50 -14.70 32.94
CA MET A 1 1.10 -15.08 32.69
C MET A 1 0.42 -13.78 32.31
N SER A 2 0.69 -13.19 31.15
CA SER A 2 0.50 -13.70 29.78
C SER A 2 -0.91 -14.24 29.60
N ASP A 3 -1.56 -13.72 28.55
CA ASP A 3 -2.82 -14.17 27.92
C ASP A 3 -4.10 -13.39 28.29
N GLU A 4 -4.46 -12.43 27.42
CA GLU A 4 -5.81 -12.24 26.83
C GLU A 4 -5.69 -11.10 25.78
N ILE A 5 -5.27 -11.41 24.54
CA ILE A 5 -6.14 -11.69 23.38
C ILE A 5 -7.30 -10.69 23.20
N SER A 6 -6.98 -9.62 22.48
CA SER A 6 -7.69 -9.15 21.29
C SER A 6 -9.19 -9.39 21.21
N LYS A 7 -9.98 -8.39 21.58
CA LYS A 7 -11.32 -8.15 21.03
C LYS A 7 -11.54 -6.65 20.89
N ILE A 8 -11.72 -6.18 19.65
CA ILE A 8 -12.81 -5.30 19.20
C ILE A 8 -12.49 -4.95 17.74
N VAL A 9 -13.13 -5.69 16.84
CA VAL A 9 -13.37 -5.29 15.45
C VAL A 9 -14.87 -5.05 15.36
N ILE A 10 -15.26 -4.16 14.44
CA ILE A 10 -16.61 -3.80 13.99
C ILE A 10 -17.16 -2.53 14.64
N GLY A 11 -16.64 -1.39 14.16
CA GLY A 11 -17.40 -0.14 14.02
C GLY A 11 -17.43 0.23 12.54
N CYS A 12 -18.53 -0.08 11.87
CA CYS A 12 -18.71 0.05 10.42
C CYS A 12 -19.12 1.48 10.02
N LEU A 13 -18.42 2.01 9.00
CA LEU A 13 -18.77 3.04 8.01
C LEU A 13 -19.59 4.28 8.41
N LYS A 14 -19.07 5.45 7.98
CA LYS A 14 -19.79 6.43 7.15
C LYS A 14 -18.81 7.49 6.63
N THR A 15 -18.40 7.39 5.36
CA THR A 15 -18.50 8.51 4.40
C THR A 15 -18.26 8.00 2.97
N SER A 16 -19.14 8.44 2.09
CA SER A 16 -19.40 7.95 0.75
C SER A 16 -18.24 8.14 -0.23
N PHE A 17 -18.07 7.19 -1.15
CA PHE A 17 -17.65 7.51 -2.52
C PHE A 17 -18.55 6.77 -3.50
N SER A 18 -19.32 7.56 -4.25
CA SER A 18 -20.08 7.15 -5.41
C SER A 18 -19.16 7.25 -6.61
N SER A 19 -18.90 6.16 -7.31
CA SER A 19 -18.83 6.21 -8.77
C SER A 19 -19.25 4.88 -9.36
N THR A 20 -20.28 4.98 -10.18
CA THR A 20 -20.89 3.96 -11.02
C THR A 20 -19.88 3.50 -12.06
N ASP A 21 -19.52 2.21 -12.03
CA ASP A 21 -19.37 1.36 -13.22
C ASP A 21 -19.20 -0.11 -12.78
N PRO A 22 -19.83 -1.09 -13.44
CA PRO A 22 -19.60 -2.49 -13.15
C PRO A 22 -18.19 -2.86 -13.63
N PRO A 23 -17.29 -3.40 -12.79
CA PRO A 23 -16.03 -3.90 -13.31
C PRO A 23 -16.34 -5.21 -14.05
N GLU A 24 -16.34 -5.09 -15.37
CA GLU A 24 -16.17 -6.19 -16.31
C GLU A 24 -15.10 -7.14 -15.76
N VAL A 25 -15.52 -8.37 -15.44
CA VAL A 25 -14.65 -9.43 -14.93
C VAL A 25 -13.87 -10.00 -16.11
N THR A 26 -12.85 -9.25 -16.54
CA THR A 26 -11.89 -9.67 -17.57
C THR A 26 -10.47 -9.46 -17.06
N GLY A 27 -10.08 -10.23 -16.03
CA GLY A 27 -8.67 -10.44 -15.70
C GLY A 27 -8.39 -10.68 -14.21
N THR A 28 -7.76 -11.80 -13.89
CA THR A 28 -7.32 -12.22 -12.54
C THR A 28 -6.23 -11.35 -11.89
N LYS A 29 -6.02 -10.11 -12.35
CA LYS A 29 -4.92 -9.23 -11.91
C LYS A 29 -5.45 -7.95 -11.25
N PHE A 30 -4.89 -7.65 -10.08
CA PHE A 30 -5.11 -6.37 -9.39
C PHE A 30 -4.31 -5.27 -10.10
N SER A 31 -4.81 -4.03 -10.13
CA SER A 31 -4.15 -2.92 -10.82
C SER A 31 -2.93 -2.40 -10.03
N SER A 32 -1.89 -1.94 -10.74
CA SER A 32 -0.76 -1.24 -10.14
C SER A 32 -1.19 0.11 -9.57
N PHE A 33 -0.41 0.66 -8.64
CA PHE A 33 -0.62 2.02 -8.14
C PHE A 33 -0.30 3.05 -9.22
N CYS A 34 -1.20 4.03 -9.37
CA CYS A 34 -1.04 5.15 -10.30
C CYS A 34 -1.28 6.47 -9.54
N PRO A 35 -0.23 7.25 -9.23
CA PRO A 35 -0.35 8.46 -8.42
C PRO A 35 -1.12 9.59 -9.11
N SER A 36 -1.32 9.53 -10.44
CA SER A 36 -2.18 10.48 -11.18
C SER A 36 -3.66 10.13 -11.14
N GLU A 37 -4.02 8.92 -10.73
CA GLU A 37 -5.41 8.42 -10.73
C GLU A 37 -5.98 8.28 -9.31
N GLU A 38 -5.16 7.84 -8.34
CA GLU A 38 -5.61 7.62 -6.96
C GLU A 38 -4.55 7.97 -5.91
N THR A 39 -5.01 8.29 -4.70
CA THR A 39 -4.12 8.52 -3.54
C THR A 39 -3.59 7.20 -2.98
N TRP A 40 -2.45 7.26 -2.30
CA TRP A 40 -1.87 6.08 -1.65
C TRP A 40 -2.83 5.43 -0.64
N GLU A 41 -3.56 6.24 0.14
CA GLU A 41 -4.55 5.76 1.11
C GLU A 41 -5.69 4.98 0.45
N SER A 42 -6.21 5.50 -0.67
CA SER A 42 -7.25 4.82 -1.46
C SER A 42 -6.73 3.49 -2.03
N TYR A 43 -5.55 3.52 -2.64
CA TYR A 43 -4.94 2.33 -3.24
C TYR A 43 -4.66 1.24 -2.20
N SER A 44 -4.00 1.59 -1.11
CA SER A 44 -3.63 0.64 -0.05
C SER A 44 -4.86 -0.01 0.59
N SER A 45 -5.96 0.74 0.74
CA SER A 45 -7.24 0.20 1.20
C SER A 45 -7.86 -0.79 0.21
N ARG A 46 -7.84 -0.48 -1.10
CA ARG A 46 -8.28 -1.41 -2.16
C ARG A 46 -7.45 -2.68 -2.19
N PHE A 47 -6.13 -2.54 -2.05
CA PHE A 47 -5.19 -3.66 -2.04
C PHE A 47 -5.37 -4.55 -0.81
N ALA A 48 -5.56 -3.96 0.38
CA ALA A 48 -5.84 -4.70 1.60
C ALA A 48 -7.12 -5.55 1.48
N ASN A 49 -8.17 -4.99 0.88
CA ASN A 49 -9.41 -5.73 0.59
C ASN A 49 -9.19 -6.87 -0.40
N PHE A 50 -8.37 -6.66 -1.44
CA PHE A 50 -7.97 -7.72 -2.37
C PHE A 50 -7.22 -8.86 -1.67
N CYS A 51 -6.22 -8.53 -0.84
CA CYS A 51 -5.47 -9.52 -0.06
C CYS A 51 -6.37 -10.33 0.86
N LYS A 52 -7.30 -9.65 1.56
CA LYS A 52 -8.28 -10.29 2.43
C LYS A 52 -9.23 -11.21 1.66
N ALA A 53 -9.77 -10.76 0.53
CA ALA A 53 -10.67 -11.54 -0.31
C ALA A 53 -9.99 -12.78 -0.91
N ARG A 54 -8.67 -12.72 -1.12
CA ARG A 54 -7.85 -13.81 -1.66
C ARG A 54 -7.16 -14.65 -0.59
N CYS A 55 -7.40 -14.38 0.70
CA CYS A 55 -6.74 -15.05 1.83
C CYS A 55 -5.21 -15.05 1.73
N ILE A 56 -4.62 -13.95 1.25
CA ILE A 56 -3.16 -13.80 1.14
C ILE A 56 -2.59 -13.70 2.55
N ARG A 57 -1.56 -14.49 2.84
CA ARG A 57 -0.87 -14.47 4.14
C ARG A 57 -0.02 -13.22 4.27
N ASP A 58 0.07 -12.66 5.47
CA ASP A 58 0.76 -11.38 5.73
C ASP A 58 2.20 -11.33 5.20
N HIS A 59 2.96 -12.42 5.35
CA HIS A 59 4.34 -12.49 4.84
C HIS A 59 4.45 -12.50 3.31
N GLN A 60 3.34 -12.76 2.60
CA GLN A 60 3.27 -12.76 1.15
C GLN A 60 2.75 -11.42 0.60
N VAL A 61 2.11 -10.59 1.43
CA VAL A 61 1.48 -9.34 1.01
C VAL A 61 2.50 -8.39 0.37
N SER A 62 3.68 -8.23 0.97
CA SER A 62 4.77 -7.41 0.41
C SER A 62 5.18 -7.88 -0.98
N LEU A 63 5.41 -9.18 -1.14
CA LEU A 63 5.86 -9.77 -2.40
C LEU A 63 4.80 -9.61 -3.48
N VAL A 64 3.54 -9.89 -3.13
CA VAL A 64 2.40 -9.71 -4.04
C VAL A 64 2.32 -8.25 -4.49
N TYR A 65 2.42 -7.30 -3.56
CA TYR A 65 2.42 -5.88 -3.88
C TYR A 65 3.53 -5.54 -4.89
N LEU A 66 4.78 -5.91 -4.60
CA LEU A 66 5.93 -5.62 -5.46
C LEU A 66 5.79 -6.22 -6.87
N THR A 67 5.17 -7.39 -7.00
CA THR A 67 4.96 -8.03 -8.32
C THR A 67 3.89 -7.38 -9.17
N ILE A 68 2.94 -6.67 -8.55
CA ILE A 68 1.83 -5.99 -9.25
C ILE A 68 2.23 -4.57 -9.64
N GLN A 69 3.20 -3.97 -8.95
CA GLN A 69 3.61 -2.59 -9.22
C GLN A 69 4.33 -2.40 -10.56
N THR A 70 4.29 -1.17 -11.05
CA THR A 70 5.08 -0.75 -12.21
C THR A 70 6.58 -0.76 -11.88
N LYS A 71 7.41 -0.83 -12.92
CA LYS A 71 8.87 -0.77 -12.78
C LYS A 71 9.33 0.51 -12.08
N GLU A 72 8.63 1.62 -12.29
CA GLU A 72 8.94 2.91 -11.68
C GLU A 72 8.77 2.86 -10.16
N ILE A 73 7.58 2.43 -9.69
CA ILE A 73 7.28 2.28 -8.27
C ILE A 73 8.25 1.28 -7.61
N TYR A 74 8.50 0.14 -8.26
CA TYR A 74 9.46 -0.85 -7.76
C TYR A 74 10.88 -0.27 -7.64
N THR A 75 11.33 0.47 -8.65
CA THR A 75 12.67 1.09 -8.65
C THR A 75 12.78 2.14 -7.55
N MET A 76 11.76 2.95 -7.35
CA MET A 76 11.71 3.95 -6.29
C MET A 76 11.77 3.30 -4.90
N ILE A 77 10.99 2.24 -4.65
CA ILE A 77 11.08 1.45 -3.41
C ILE A 77 12.49 0.89 -3.22
N LYS A 78 13.09 0.32 -4.26
CA LYS A 78 14.45 -0.21 -4.21
C LYS A 78 15.48 0.85 -3.84
N VAL A 79 15.39 2.03 -4.47
CA VAL A 79 16.28 3.16 -4.18
C VAL A 79 16.14 3.60 -2.73
N VAL A 80 14.91 3.81 -2.25
CA VAL A 80 14.67 4.21 -0.85
C VAL A 80 15.15 3.13 0.13
N ALA A 81 14.88 1.86 -0.15
CA ALA A 81 15.30 0.73 0.70
C ALA A 81 16.82 0.63 0.85
N SER A 82 17.58 0.96 -0.20
CA SER A 82 19.05 1.02 -0.17
C SER A 82 19.60 2.23 0.62
N GLN A 83 18.78 3.25 0.82
CA GLN A 83 19.14 4.47 1.55
C GLN A 83 18.74 4.43 3.04
N LEU A 84 18.06 3.36 3.48
CA LEU A 84 17.74 3.17 4.88
C LEU A 84 19.01 3.01 5.73
N SER A 85 18.90 3.31 7.03
CA SER A 85 20.00 3.15 8.00
C SER A 85 20.60 1.75 7.99
N THR A 86 19.75 0.74 7.74
CA THR A 86 20.16 -0.61 7.37
C THR A 86 19.63 -0.88 5.96
N PRO A 87 20.51 -0.96 4.94
CA PRO A 87 20.09 -1.24 3.57
C PRO A 87 19.35 -2.58 3.49
N LYS A 88 18.22 -2.58 2.80
CA LYS A 88 17.39 -3.78 2.59
C LYS A 88 17.11 -4.01 1.11
N GLU A 89 17.01 -5.28 0.74
CA GLU A 89 16.45 -5.65 -0.55
C GLU A 89 14.92 -5.42 -0.55
N PRO A 90 14.30 -5.06 -1.70
CA PRO A 90 12.86 -4.83 -1.78
C PRO A 90 12.03 -6.00 -1.24
N ASP A 91 12.43 -7.23 -1.56
CA ASP A 91 11.75 -8.45 -1.15
C ASP A 91 11.82 -8.72 0.35
N SER A 92 12.74 -8.05 1.06
CA SER A 92 12.90 -8.15 2.53
C SER A 92 12.10 -7.10 3.29
N LEU A 93 11.38 -6.21 2.60
CA LEU A 93 10.55 -5.19 3.23
C LEU A 93 9.21 -5.78 3.69
N SER A 94 8.82 -5.41 4.90
CA SER A 94 7.44 -5.61 5.36
C SER A 94 6.49 -4.67 4.62
N PHE A 95 5.22 -5.07 4.50
CA PHE A 95 4.22 -4.22 3.85
C PHE A 95 4.03 -2.89 4.58
N HIS A 96 4.25 -2.88 5.90
CA HIS A 96 4.28 -1.66 6.71
C HIS A 96 5.39 -0.70 6.26
N GLU A 97 6.63 -1.19 6.11
CA GLU A 97 7.75 -0.37 5.62
C GLU A 97 7.51 0.16 4.20
N ILE A 98 6.96 -0.68 3.32
CA ILE A 98 6.53 -0.24 1.98
C ILE A 98 5.49 0.87 2.11
N GLY A 99 4.53 0.72 3.02
CA GLY A 99 3.49 1.72 3.25
C GLY A 99 4.04 3.06 3.69
N GLU A 100 5.02 3.07 4.59
CA GLU A 100 5.69 4.30 5.02
C GLU A 100 6.47 4.95 3.86
N ILE A 101 7.21 4.16 3.07
CA ILE A 101 7.90 4.66 1.87
C ILE A 101 6.92 5.31 0.90
N MET A 102 5.82 4.61 0.58
CA MET A 102 4.82 5.11 -0.36
C MET A 102 4.14 6.37 0.17
N LYS A 103 3.77 6.39 1.45
CA LYS A 103 3.20 7.57 2.11
C LYS A 103 4.16 8.75 2.03
N GLU A 104 5.43 8.53 2.35
CA GLU A 104 6.43 9.58 2.35
C GLU A 104 6.72 10.20 0.98
N ASN A 105 6.51 9.44 -0.10
CA ASN A 105 6.78 9.87 -1.48
C ASN A 105 5.51 10.40 -2.19
N PHE A 106 4.32 9.95 -1.79
CA PHE A 106 3.06 10.26 -2.49
C PHE A 106 2.00 10.96 -1.64
N ASP A 107 2.08 10.97 -0.30
CA ASP A 107 1.33 11.96 0.45
C ASP A 107 1.92 13.33 0.14
N ALA A 108 1.03 14.31 -0.01
CA ALA A 108 1.39 15.71 -0.19
C ALA A 108 2.19 16.19 1.03
N LYS A 109 3.50 15.96 1.04
CA LYS A 109 4.42 16.64 1.95
C LYS A 109 4.40 18.10 1.53
N ASN A 110 3.69 18.91 2.33
CA ASN A 110 3.72 20.36 2.27
C ASN A 110 5.20 20.80 2.27
N PHE A 111 5.73 21.12 1.09
CA PHE A 111 7.04 21.76 0.99
C PHE A 111 6.90 23.10 1.72
N ILE A 112 7.44 23.19 2.93
CA ILE A 112 7.71 24.48 3.55
C ILE A 112 8.85 25.08 2.74
N ILE A 113 8.48 25.83 1.69
CA ILE A 113 9.40 26.71 0.98
C ILE A 113 9.89 27.71 2.01
N ARG A 114 11.11 27.51 2.53
CA ARG A 114 11.82 28.57 3.24
C ARG A 114 12.45 29.45 2.18
N GLU A 115 11.77 30.55 1.88
CA GLU A 115 12.30 31.67 1.10
C GLU A 115 13.60 32.16 1.76
N ARG A 116 14.63 32.44 0.95
CA ARG A 116 15.95 32.91 1.40
C ARG A 116 16.06 34.41 1.21
#